data_AF-A0A965PM20-F1
#
_entry.id   AF-A0A965PM20-F1
#
_cell.length_a   1.000
_cell.length_b   1.000
_cell.length_c   1.000
_cell.angle_alpha   90.00
_cell.angle_beta   90.00
_cell.angle_gamma   90.00
#
_symmetry.space_group_name_H-M   'P 1'
#
loop_
_entity.id
_entity.type
_entity.pdbx_description
1 polymer ?
#
loop_
_entity_poly.entity_id
_entity_poly.type
_entity_poly.pdbx_seq_one_letter_code
_entity_poly.pdbx_strand_id
1 'polypeptide(L)'
;MGGGPSIPAPPPPPDPQAVAQANAAAYRMNVDTYIQKLPEMTAVENKMRMQYMPQQRELERQLSALDQLAAVRSGLEAERTYGPQRSLETLRRSYELSPQGYALQRGLGSQLTRQFEQLYGRSPYASVEPNVAFGPQSPAANYYGTIGTNISNPNLSS
;
A
#
# COMPACT_ATOMS: atom_id res chain seq x y z
N MET A 1 92.10 -2.91 13.67
CA MET A 1 91.04 -2.43 14.58
C MET A 1 89.87 -2.00 13.73
N GLY A 2 88.71 -2.63 13.85
CA GLY A 2 87.51 -2.29 13.07
C GLY A 2 86.35 -3.23 13.36
N GLY A 3 85.91 -3.28 14.61
CA GLY A 3 84.71 -4.03 15.00
C GLY A 3 83.45 -3.25 14.62
N GLY A 4 82.73 -3.73 13.62
CA GLY A 4 81.39 -3.24 13.30
C GLY A 4 80.37 -3.71 14.35
N PRO A 5 79.26 -2.97 14.54
CA PRO A 5 78.25 -3.32 15.54
C PRO A 5 77.64 -4.68 15.24
N SER A 6 77.81 -5.63 16.16
CA SER A 6 77.14 -6.94 16.11
C SER A 6 75.64 -6.75 16.19
N ILE A 7 74.97 -6.88 15.05
CA ILE A 7 73.51 -6.95 14.99
C ILE A 7 73.10 -8.32 15.57
N PRO A 8 72.19 -8.38 16.57
CA PRO A 8 71.70 -9.63 17.10
C PRO A 8 71.09 -10.48 15.98
N ALA A 9 71.40 -11.78 15.95
CA ALA A 9 70.78 -12.69 15.01
C ALA A 9 69.24 -12.62 15.15
N PRO A 10 68.49 -12.61 14.03
CA PRO A 10 67.04 -12.61 14.10
C PRO A 10 66.56 -13.81 14.92
N PRO A 11 65.47 -13.65 15.69
CA PRO A 11 64.95 -14.72 16.51
C PRO A 11 64.65 -15.96 15.66
N PRO A 12 64.87 -17.17 16.20
CA PRO A 12 64.59 -18.40 15.47
C PRO A 12 63.11 -18.45 15.05
N PRO A 13 62.81 -19.00 13.86
CA PRO A 13 61.44 -19.12 13.41
C PRO A 13 60.59 -19.89 14.45
N PRO A 14 59.36 -19.44 14.73
CA PRO A 14 58.48 -20.09 15.70
C PRO A 14 58.29 -21.57 15.37
N ASP A 15 58.26 -22.42 16.39
CA ASP A 15 58.00 -23.85 16.23
C ASP A 15 56.62 -24.05 15.57
N PRO A 16 56.54 -24.68 14.38
CA PRO A 16 55.28 -24.91 13.68
C PRO A 16 54.23 -25.64 14.52
N GLN A 17 54.65 -26.56 15.39
CA GLN A 17 53.71 -27.29 16.24
C GLN A 17 53.16 -26.41 17.37
N ALA A 18 54.00 -25.57 17.98
CA ALA A 18 53.57 -24.62 19.00
C ALA A 18 52.60 -23.57 18.43
N VAL A 19 52.86 -23.08 17.21
CA VAL A 19 51.97 -22.14 16.50
C VAL A 19 50.63 -22.82 16.15
N ALA A 20 50.66 -24.06 15.68
CA ALA A 20 49.44 -24.81 15.39
C ALA A 20 48.58 -25.04 16.63
N GLN A 21 49.19 -25.37 17.78
CA GLN A 21 48.49 -25.53 19.05
C GLN A 21 47.91 -24.22 19.59
N ALA A 22 48.67 -23.12 19.52
CA ALA A 22 48.20 -21.80 19.92
C ALA A 22 47.03 -21.33 19.05
N ASN A 23 47.09 -21.56 17.74
CA ASN A 23 45.99 -21.26 16.82
C ASN A 23 44.76 -22.12 17.15
N ALA A 24 44.92 -23.41 17.38
CA ALA A 24 43.82 -24.30 17.76
C ALA A 24 43.16 -23.89 19.09
N ALA A 25 43.94 -23.45 20.08
CA ALA A 25 43.43 -22.94 21.34
C ALA A 25 42.69 -21.61 21.16
N ALA A 26 43.22 -20.69 20.34
CA ALA A 26 42.54 -19.44 20.00
C ALA A 26 41.20 -19.67 19.30
N TYR A 27 41.14 -20.61 18.34
CA TYR A 27 39.87 -20.98 17.69
C TYR A 27 38.84 -21.53 18.68
N ARG A 28 39.24 -22.41 19.61
CA ARG A 28 38.34 -22.92 20.65
C ARG A 28 37.83 -21.81 21.57
N MET A 29 38.72 -20.94 22.05
CA MET A 29 38.36 -19.84 22.95
C MET A 29 37.40 -18.85 22.28
N ASN A 30 37.59 -18.57 20.99
CA ASN A 30 36.67 -17.74 20.21
C ASN A 30 35.28 -18.39 20.12
N VAL A 31 35.20 -19.69 19.82
CA VAL A 31 33.93 -20.44 19.76
C VAL A 31 33.24 -20.46 21.12
N ASP A 32 33.97 -20.73 22.21
CA ASP A 32 33.42 -20.73 23.57
C ASP A 32 32.90 -19.34 23.97
N THR A 33 33.60 -18.28 23.55
CA THR A 33 33.17 -16.89 23.76
C THR A 33 31.86 -16.59 23.02
N TYR A 34 31.71 -17.08 21.78
CA TYR A 34 30.44 -16.94 21.06
C TYR A 34 29.32 -17.69 21.77
N ILE A 35 29.57 -18.92 22.22
CA ILE A 35 28.58 -19.73 22.95
C ILE A 35 28.13 -19.02 24.23
N GLN A 36 29.05 -18.41 24.96
CA GLN A 36 28.74 -17.65 26.18
C GLN A 36 27.92 -16.38 25.89
N LYS A 37 28.14 -15.71 24.75
CA LYS A 37 27.43 -14.47 24.38
C LYS A 37 26.08 -14.70 23.70
N LEU A 38 25.80 -15.91 23.20
CA LEU A 38 24.55 -16.24 22.50
C LEU A 38 23.28 -15.88 23.30
N PRO A 39 23.18 -16.16 24.62
CA PRO A 39 22.00 -15.78 25.40
C PRO A 39 21.80 -14.26 25.48
N GLU A 40 22.88 -13.49 25.60
CA GLU A 40 22.79 -12.03 25.63
C GLU A 40 22.43 -11.45 24.27
N MET A 41 23.01 -11.98 23.18
CA MET A 41 22.67 -11.58 21.82
C MET A 41 21.19 -11.83 21.51
N THR A 42 20.67 -13.01 21.86
CA THR A 42 19.25 -13.35 21.67
C THR A 42 18.33 -12.52 22.56
N ALA A 43 18.74 -12.17 23.79
CA ALA A 43 17.99 -11.26 24.65
C ALA A 43 17.92 -9.83 24.08
N VAL A 44 19.03 -9.34 23.51
CA VAL A 44 19.07 -8.03 22.84
C VAL A 44 18.19 -8.04 21.58
N GLU A 45 18.26 -9.08 20.77
CA GLU A 45 17.40 -9.23 19.59
C GLU A 45 15.91 -9.28 19.97
N ASN A 46 15.55 -10.05 21.00
CA ASN A 46 14.18 -10.10 21.50
C ASN A 46 13.71 -8.75 22.04
N LYS A 47 14.58 -8.00 22.73
CA LYS A 47 14.26 -6.63 23.18
C LYS A 47 14.01 -5.69 21.99
N MET A 48 14.89 -5.69 20.98
CA MET A 48 14.68 -4.88 19.78
C MET A 48 13.40 -5.29 19.05
N ARG A 49 13.14 -6.59 18.94
CA ARG A 49 11.91 -7.10 18.33
C ARG A 49 10.68 -6.65 19.10
N MET A 50 10.68 -6.71 20.43
CA MET A 50 9.57 -6.20 21.25
C MET A 50 9.36 -4.69 21.10
N GLN A 51 10.45 -3.92 21.00
CA GLN A 51 10.40 -2.47 20.85
C GLN A 51 9.84 -2.04 19.49
N TYR A 52 10.27 -2.69 18.40
CA TYR A 52 9.96 -2.22 17.04
C TYR A 52 8.84 -3.00 16.33
N MET A 53 8.51 -4.24 16.72
CA MET A 53 7.42 -5.00 16.10
C MET A 53 6.06 -4.28 16.10
N PRO A 54 5.62 -3.65 17.21
CA PRO A 54 4.33 -2.96 17.21
C PRO A 54 4.26 -1.83 16.18
N GLN A 55 5.35 -1.06 16.05
CA GLN A 55 5.46 0.03 15.08
C GLN A 55 5.50 -0.50 13.65
N GLN A 56 6.26 -1.57 13.40
CA GLN A 56 6.30 -2.22 12.09
C GLN A 56 4.90 -2.72 11.67
N ARG A 57 4.18 -3.39 12.57
CA ARG A 57 2.80 -3.85 12.31
C ARG A 57 1.81 -2.71 12.09
N GLU A 58 2.02 -1.58 12.74
CA GLU A 58 1.19 -0.39 12.53
C GLU A 58 1.43 0.21 11.15
N LEU A 59 2.69 0.37 10.75
CA LEU A 59 3.06 0.83 9.40
C LEU A 59 2.52 -0.11 8.31
N GLU A 60 2.66 -1.42 8.48
CA GLU A 60 2.11 -2.42 7.56
C GLU A 60 0.58 -2.31 7.43
N ARG A 61 -0.13 -2.05 8.54
CA ARG A 61 -1.58 -1.81 8.51
C ARG A 61 -1.94 -0.51 7.79
N GLN A 62 -1.19 0.56 8.02
CA GLN A 62 -1.40 1.84 7.33
C GLN A 62 -1.16 1.72 5.82
N LEU A 63 -0.10 1.02 5.40
CA LEU A 63 0.18 0.74 3.99
C LEU A 63 -0.95 -0.07 3.34
N SER A 64 -1.39 -1.16 3.98
CA SER A 64 -2.51 -1.97 3.49
C SER A 64 -3.81 -1.15 3.35
N ALA A 65 -4.09 -0.25 4.28
CA ALA A 65 -5.25 0.64 4.20
C ALA A 65 -5.15 1.63 3.02
N LEU A 66 -3.96 2.17 2.75
CA LEU A 66 -3.72 3.05 1.60
C LEU A 66 -3.90 2.31 0.27
N ASP A 67 -3.41 1.07 0.18
CA ASP A 67 -3.58 0.24 -1.02
C ASP A 67 -5.06 -0.06 -1.28
N GLN A 68 -5.84 -0.37 -0.24
CA GLN A 68 -7.29 -0.56 -0.36
C GLN A 68 -8.00 0.71 -0.85
N LEU A 69 -7.65 1.87 -0.29
CA LEU A 69 -8.18 3.15 -0.75
C LEU A 69 -7.82 3.43 -2.21
N ALA A 70 -6.63 3.06 -2.66
CA ALA A 70 -6.20 3.20 -4.04
C ALA A 70 -7.06 2.37 -5.00
N ALA A 71 -7.33 1.12 -4.62
CA ALA A 71 -8.19 0.25 -5.39
C ALA A 71 -9.62 0.81 -5.51
N VAL A 72 -10.22 1.27 -4.40
CA VAL A 72 -11.56 1.86 -4.41
C VAL A 72 -11.61 3.12 -5.27
N ARG A 73 -10.62 4.02 -5.12
CA ARG A 73 -10.55 5.26 -5.89
C ARG A 73 -10.47 5.00 -7.38
N SER A 74 -9.59 4.09 -7.81
CA SER A 74 -9.45 3.76 -9.23
C SER A 74 -10.73 3.15 -9.83
N GLY A 75 -11.43 2.29 -9.07
CA GLY A 75 -12.74 1.77 -9.47
C GLY A 75 -13.78 2.88 -9.66
N LEU A 76 -13.87 3.80 -8.72
CA LEU A 76 -14.82 4.92 -8.78
C LEU A 76 -14.50 5.90 -9.91
N GLU A 77 -13.22 6.13 -10.19
CA GLU A 77 -12.79 6.90 -11.36
C GLU A 77 -13.13 6.22 -12.69
N ALA A 78 -13.02 4.90 -12.76
CA ALA A 78 -13.48 4.14 -13.93
C ALA A 78 -15.01 4.25 -14.13
N GLU A 79 -15.80 4.13 -13.05
CA GLU A 79 -17.25 4.28 -13.11
C GLU A 79 -17.67 5.68 -13.56
N ARG A 80 -16.98 6.73 -13.11
CA ARG A 80 -17.25 8.10 -13.56
C ARG A 80 -17.00 8.30 -15.05
N THR A 81 -15.93 7.70 -15.58
CA THR A 81 -15.57 7.86 -16.99
C THR A 81 -16.45 7.03 -17.92
N TYR A 82 -16.70 5.77 -17.57
CA TYR A 82 -17.36 4.81 -18.46
C TYR A 82 -18.85 4.60 -18.15
N GLY A 83 -19.32 4.97 -16.96
CA GLY A 83 -20.72 4.82 -16.54
C GLY A 83 -21.71 5.48 -17.50
N PRO A 84 -21.55 6.76 -17.85
CA PRO A 84 -22.44 7.44 -18.81
C PRO A 84 -22.42 6.78 -20.19
N GLN A 85 -21.24 6.35 -20.66
CA GLN A 85 -21.09 5.69 -21.95
C GLN A 85 -21.85 4.35 -21.98
N ARG A 86 -21.75 3.54 -20.92
CA ARG A 86 -22.49 2.28 -20.79
C ARG A 86 -24.01 2.49 -20.83
N SER A 87 -24.51 3.51 -20.13
CA SER A 87 -25.94 3.87 -20.14
C SER A 87 -26.41 4.32 -21.52
N LEU A 88 -25.62 5.16 -22.22
CA LEU A 88 -25.94 5.61 -23.57
C LEU A 88 -25.91 4.46 -24.59
N GLU A 89 -24.92 3.57 -24.49
CA GLU A 89 -24.84 2.39 -25.35
C GLU A 89 -26.04 1.45 -25.12
N THR A 90 -26.47 1.28 -23.88
CA THR A 90 -27.67 0.50 -23.54
C THR A 90 -28.93 1.09 -24.18
N LEU A 91 -29.10 2.42 -24.08
CA LEU A 91 -30.21 3.13 -24.72
C LEU A 91 -30.15 3.02 -26.25
N ARG A 92 -28.95 3.13 -26.83
CA ARG A 92 -28.72 2.96 -28.26
C ARG A 92 -29.10 1.55 -28.73
N ARG A 93 -28.65 0.51 -28.02
CA ARG A 93 -29.00 -0.89 -28.32
C ARG A 93 -30.52 -1.10 -28.23
N SER A 94 -31.18 -0.51 -27.23
CA SER A 94 -32.64 -0.59 -27.12
C SER A 94 -33.34 0.05 -28.32
N TYR A 95 -32.86 1.20 -28.77
CA TYR A 95 -33.37 1.87 -29.97
C TYR A 95 -33.11 1.04 -31.24
N GLU A 96 -31.90 0.49 -31.41
CA GLU A 96 -31.52 -0.32 -32.57
C GLU A 96 -32.28 -1.65 -32.63
N LEU A 97 -32.53 -2.30 -31.48
CA LEU A 97 -33.28 -3.55 -31.40
C LEU A 97 -34.76 -3.36 -31.74
N SER A 98 -35.37 -2.26 -31.27
CA SER A 98 -36.80 -1.99 -31.41
C SER A 98 -37.09 -0.49 -31.37
N PRO A 99 -37.04 0.21 -32.52
CA PRO A 99 -37.32 1.64 -32.58
C PRO A 99 -38.75 1.99 -32.12
N GLN A 100 -39.74 1.20 -32.55
CA GLN A 100 -41.14 1.41 -32.21
C GLN A 100 -41.41 1.14 -30.72
N GLY A 101 -40.80 0.09 -30.16
CA GLY A 101 -40.91 -0.23 -28.73
C GLY A 101 -40.25 0.83 -27.85
N TYR A 102 -39.06 1.32 -28.26
CA TYR A 102 -38.38 2.42 -27.59
C TYR A 102 -39.22 3.70 -27.55
N ALA A 103 -39.80 4.09 -28.70
CA ALA A 103 -40.68 5.25 -28.80
C ALA A 103 -41.95 5.08 -27.95
N LEU A 104 -42.56 3.89 -27.97
CA LEU A 104 -43.73 3.57 -27.16
C LEU A 104 -43.42 3.68 -25.66
N GLN A 105 -42.30 3.09 -25.20
CA GLN A 105 -41.91 3.13 -23.79
C GLN A 105 -41.68 4.58 -23.31
N ARG A 106 -41.03 5.42 -24.13
CA ARG A 106 -40.89 6.86 -23.88
C ARG A 106 -42.26 7.57 -23.85
N GLY A 107 -43.14 7.24 -24.79
CA GLY A 107 -44.49 7.80 -24.88
C GLY A 107 -45.32 7.49 -23.64
N LEU A 108 -45.37 6.21 -23.24
CA LEU A 108 -46.06 5.74 -22.04
C LEU A 108 -45.53 6.42 -20.78
N GLY A 109 -44.20 6.52 -20.63
CA GLY A 109 -43.59 7.25 -19.52
C GLY A 109 -44.07 8.71 -19.46
N SER A 110 -44.09 9.41 -20.59
CA SER A 110 -44.56 10.80 -20.65
C SER A 110 -46.05 10.96 -20.33
N GLN A 111 -46.89 9.98 -20.70
CA GLN A 111 -48.32 10.00 -20.37
C GLN A 111 -48.52 9.77 -18.87
N LEU A 112 -47.78 8.84 -18.27
CA LEU A 112 -47.82 8.60 -16.83
C LEU A 112 -47.38 9.85 -16.04
N THR A 113 -46.31 10.52 -16.46
CA THR A 113 -45.88 11.79 -15.84
C THR A 113 -46.99 12.84 -15.89
N ARG A 114 -47.65 13.01 -17.04
CA ARG A 114 -48.74 13.98 -17.20
C ARG A 114 -49.96 13.63 -16.34
N GLN A 115 -50.34 12.35 -16.30
CA GLN A 115 -51.45 11.90 -15.46
C GLN A 115 -51.17 12.12 -13.98
N PHE A 116 -49.95 11.81 -13.53
CA PHE A 116 -49.51 12.08 -12.17
C PHE A 116 -49.60 13.58 -11.85
N GLU A 117 -49.09 14.42 -12.75
CA GLU A 117 -49.10 15.87 -12.58
C GLU A 117 -50.53 16.45 -12.55
N GLN A 118 -51.44 15.92 -13.38
CA GLN A 118 -52.87 16.28 -13.33
C GLN A 118 -53.54 15.87 -12.01
N LEU A 119 -53.19 14.69 -11.48
CA LEU A 119 -53.82 14.16 -10.27
C LEU A 119 -53.32 14.82 -8.98
N TYR A 120 -52.02 15.12 -8.93
CA TYR A 120 -51.36 15.60 -7.70
C TYR A 120 -50.89 17.06 -7.79
N GLY A 121 -51.12 17.73 -8.93
CA GLY A 121 -50.74 19.12 -9.16
C GLY A 121 -49.23 19.37 -9.18
N ARG A 122 -48.41 18.31 -9.22
CA ARG A 122 -46.95 18.39 -9.20
C ARG A 122 -46.34 17.25 -10.00
N SER A 123 -45.32 17.55 -10.79
CA SER A 123 -44.56 16.53 -11.53
C SER A 123 -43.88 15.53 -10.57
N PRO A 124 -43.87 14.23 -10.88
CA PRO A 124 -43.17 13.24 -10.07
C PRO A 124 -41.65 13.49 -10.02
N TYR A 125 -41.10 14.20 -11.01
CA TYR A 125 -39.70 14.62 -11.00
C TYR A 125 -39.39 15.68 -9.93
N ALA A 126 -40.40 16.38 -9.41
CA ALA A 126 -40.21 17.39 -8.37
C ALA A 126 -39.88 16.79 -6.99
N SER A 127 -39.98 15.46 -6.84
CA SER A 127 -39.54 14.72 -5.65
C SER A 127 -38.06 14.32 -5.74
N VAL A 128 -37.44 14.40 -6.92
CA VAL A 128 -36.00 14.20 -7.05
C VAL A 128 -35.30 15.46 -6.55
N GLU A 129 -34.33 15.30 -5.65
CA GLU A 129 -33.58 16.44 -5.15
C GLU A 129 -32.92 17.20 -6.32
N PRO A 130 -33.04 18.55 -6.37
CA PRO A 130 -32.47 19.34 -7.45
C PRO A 130 -30.98 19.07 -7.70
N ASN A 131 -30.22 18.76 -6.65
CA ASN A 131 -28.80 18.44 -6.74
C ASN A 131 -28.53 17.08 -7.44
N VAL A 132 -29.49 16.18 -7.46
CA VAL A 132 -29.40 14.90 -8.19
C VAL A 132 -29.85 15.07 -9.63
N ALA A 133 -30.92 15.84 -9.85
CA ALA A 133 -31.49 16.05 -11.19
C ALA A 133 -30.67 17.03 -12.06
N PHE A 134 -30.10 18.07 -11.44
CA PHE A 134 -29.41 19.17 -12.11
C PHE A 134 -28.03 19.46 -11.52
N GLY A 135 -27.52 18.57 -10.67
CA GLY A 135 -26.21 18.74 -10.04
C GLY A 135 -25.10 18.90 -11.07
N PRO A 136 -24.00 19.55 -10.68
CA PRO A 136 -22.82 19.62 -11.53
C PRO A 136 -22.39 18.21 -11.91
N GLN A 137 -22.03 18.02 -13.19
CA GLN A 137 -21.38 16.80 -13.63
C GLN A 137 -20.16 16.57 -12.74
N SER A 138 -19.99 15.34 -12.24
CA SER A 138 -18.82 15.01 -11.42
C SER A 138 -17.54 15.46 -12.14
N PRO A 139 -16.56 16.03 -11.41
CA PRO A 139 -15.30 16.44 -12.02
C PRO A 139 -14.67 15.25 -12.75
N ALA A 140 -13.90 15.56 -13.80
CA ALA A 140 -13.21 14.55 -14.60
C ALA A 140 -12.40 13.59 -13.70
N ALA A 141 -12.37 12.31 -14.08
CA ALA A 141 -11.61 11.30 -13.36
C ALA A 141 -10.12 11.68 -13.29
N ASN A 142 -9.51 11.48 -12.12
CA ASN A 142 -8.11 11.84 -11.87
C ASN A 142 -7.26 10.61 -11.53
N TYR A 143 -6.98 9.82 -12.58
CA TYR A 143 -6.23 8.56 -12.53
C TYR A 143 -4.81 8.67 -12.00
N TYR A 144 -4.21 9.86 -12.07
CA TYR A 144 -2.83 10.10 -11.67
C TYR A 144 -2.71 10.92 -10.38
N GLY A 145 -3.83 11.21 -9.73
CA GLY A 145 -3.82 11.97 -8.49
C GLY A 145 -3.24 11.13 -7.35
N THR A 146 -2.35 11.72 -6.57
CA THR A 146 -1.80 11.08 -5.37
C THR A 146 -2.91 10.82 -4.34
N ILE A 147 -2.81 9.67 -3.68
CA ILE A 147 -3.60 9.36 -2.49
C ILE A 147 -2.78 9.91 -1.32
N GLY A 148 -3.41 10.73 -0.48
CA GLY A 148 -2.72 11.38 0.63
C GLY A 148 -1.94 10.36 1.46
N THR A 149 -0.65 10.62 1.68
CA THR A 149 0.26 9.73 2.40
C THR A 149 0.16 9.98 3.90
N ASN A 150 -1.05 9.93 4.47
CA ASN A 150 -1.28 10.13 5.92
C ASN A 150 -0.74 8.95 6.75
N ILE A 151 0.49 8.52 6.48
CA ILE A 151 1.27 7.61 7.30
C ILE A 151 1.78 8.47 8.45
N SER A 152 1.29 8.20 9.66
CA SER A 152 1.77 8.89 10.84
C SER A 152 3.18 8.43 11.13
N ASN A 153 4.12 9.37 11.30
CA ASN A 153 5.46 9.01 11.75
C ASN A 153 5.34 8.35 13.13
N PRO A 154 5.76 7.07 13.30
CA PRO A 154 5.74 6.46 14.60
C PRO A 154 6.65 7.25 15.54
N ASN A 155 6.16 7.56 16.75
CA ASN A 155 6.95 8.27 17.74
C ASN A 155 8.12 7.38 18.18
N LEU A 156 9.33 7.72 17.78
CA LEU A 156 10.56 7.02 18.14
C LEU A 156 10.99 7.43 19.56
N SER A 157 10.13 7.21 20.54
CA SER A 157 10.52 7.36 21.94
C SER A 157 11.33 6.13 22.35
N SER A 158 12.65 6.34 22.48
CA SER A 158 13.67 5.43 22.98
C SER A 158 13.37 4.90 24.38
#